data_AF-A0A7R8UJL7-F1
#
_entry.id   AF-A0A7R8UJL7-F1
#
_cell.length_a   1.000
_cell.length_b   1.000
_cell.length_c   1.000
_cell.angle_alpha   90.00
_cell.angle_beta   90.00
_cell.angle_gamma   90.00
#
_symmetry.space_group_name_H-M   'P 1'
#
loop_
_entity.id
_entity.type
_entity.pdbx_description
1 polymer ?
#
loop_
_entity_poly.entity_id
_entity_poly.type
_entity_poly.pdbx_seq_one_letter_code
_entity_poly.pdbx_strand_id
1 'polypeptide(L)'
;MVSKNRLVIECKVGIYVVMFLEILQTLIKVLLVFSILIIAFGLAFFILLSKIASDQANHLSFSNIPMSLMRTFSMMLGELDFVGTYVNPFYNNQLKLAIPSFVILSLFMILMPILLMNLLIGLAVGDIESVRRNAQLKRLAMQVVLHTELERKLPQMWLEKVDKMELIEYPNHTKCKLGFLDSVLRKWFYNPFSEDSAMDMALDTNDDFIDTEIAKQKRKLKEISRVLEQQHQLLRLIVQKMEIKTEADDVDEGVSPSELRPLSAYSTGTSRWTSPRIRKKLAAALSFNKSMG
;
A
#
# COMPACT_ATOMS: atom_id res chain seq x y z
N MET A 1 23.10 31.39 8.16
CA MET A 1 22.19 30.99 7.04
C MET A 1 22.73 29.83 6.20
N VAL A 2 24.03 29.81 5.85
CA VAL A 2 24.62 28.72 5.02
C VAL A 2 24.57 27.34 5.69
N SER A 3 24.80 27.25 7.00
CA SER A 3 24.76 25.96 7.74
C SER A 3 23.34 25.36 7.80
N LYS A 4 22.32 26.19 8.05
CA LYS A 4 20.91 25.76 8.11
C LYS A 4 20.40 25.26 6.74
N ASN A 5 20.90 25.83 5.64
CA ASN A 5 20.53 25.40 4.29
C ASN A 5 21.20 24.10 3.85
N ARG A 6 22.44 23.83 4.29
CA ARG A 6 23.15 22.58 3.98
C ARG A 6 22.50 21.37 4.66
N LEU A 7 22.08 21.54 5.93
CA LEU A 7 21.31 20.54 6.68
C LEU A 7 19.98 20.19 6.01
N VAL A 8 19.22 21.18 5.53
CA VAL A 8 17.91 20.93 4.91
C VAL A 8 18.03 20.22 3.55
N ILE A 9 19.11 20.44 2.80
CA ILE A 9 19.37 19.75 1.53
C ILE A 9 19.79 18.29 1.77
N GLU A 10 20.65 18.03 2.77
CA GLU A 10 20.98 16.64 3.16
C GLU A 10 19.76 15.88 3.69
N CYS A 11 18.86 16.53 4.43
CA CYS A 11 17.63 15.90 4.92
C CYS A 11 16.66 15.48 3.79
N LYS A 12 16.68 16.15 2.64
CA LYS A 12 15.80 15.83 1.49
C LYS A 12 16.33 14.69 0.63
N VAL A 13 17.64 14.58 0.43
CA VAL A 13 18.23 13.40 -0.26
C VAL A 13 18.19 12.17 0.65
N GLY A 14 18.40 12.38 1.96
CA GLY A 14 18.38 11.31 2.96
C GLY A 14 17.08 10.50 3.00
N ILE A 15 15.92 11.13 2.77
CA ILE A 15 14.64 10.40 2.78
C ILE A 15 14.55 9.40 1.61
N TYR A 16 14.98 9.78 0.41
CA TYR A 16 14.98 8.89 -0.76
C TYR A 16 15.99 7.77 -0.60
N VAL A 17 17.16 8.05 -0.02
CA VAL A 17 18.16 7.02 0.29
C VAL A 17 17.62 6.01 1.30
N VAL A 18 16.93 6.47 2.35
CA VAL A 18 16.32 5.59 3.34
C VAL A 18 15.18 4.75 2.73
N MET A 19 14.28 5.38 1.95
CA MET A 19 13.22 4.65 1.25
C MET A 19 13.79 3.64 0.25
N PHE A 20 14.82 4.00 -0.51
CA PHE A 20 15.50 3.09 -1.44
C PHE A 20 16.14 1.91 -0.72
N LEU A 21 16.83 2.14 0.40
CA LEU A 21 17.45 1.06 1.17
C LEU A 21 16.39 0.11 1.78
N GLU A 22 15.25 0.64 2.22
CA GLU A 22 14.13 -0.18 2.69
C GLU A 22 13.55 -1.05 1.57
N ILE A 23 13.29 -0.47 0.40
CA ILE A 23 12.81 -1.22 -0.79
C ILE A 23 13.87 -2.23 -1.25
N LEU A 24 15.15 -1.87 -1.25
CA LEU A 24 16.23 -2.78 -1.60
C LEU A 24 16.29 -3.98 -0.64
N GLN A 25 16.08 -3.76 0.66
CA GLN A 25 16.01 -4.84 1.63
C GLN A 25 14.84 -5.78 1.39
N THR A 26 13.65 -5.27 1.06
CA THR A 26 12.51 -6.14 0.72
C THR A 26 12.75 -6.89 -0.59
N LEU A 27 13.29 -6.23 -1.61
CA LEU A 27 13.70 -6.88 -2.87
C LEU A 27 14.70 -8.02 -2.64
N ILE A 28 15.73 -7.82 -1.81
CA ILE A 28 16.71 -8.86 -1.49
C ILE A 28 16.05 -10.05 -0.78
N LYS A 29 15.15 -9.81 0.19
CA LYS A 29 14.43 -10.89 0.89
C LYS A 29 13.60 -11.73 -0.09
N VAL A 30 12.91 -11.07 -1.01
CA VAL A 30 12.09 -11.72 -2.03
C VAL A 30 12.96 -12.50 -3.01
N LEU A 31 14.04 -11.88 -3.51
CA LEU A 31 14.99 -12.53 -4.41
C LEU A 31 15.64 -13.78 -3.80
N LEU A 32 15.90 -13.79 -2.48
CA LEU A 32 16.40 -14.98 -1.78
C LEU A 32 15.40 -16.14 -1.82
N VAL A 33 14.10 -15.89 -1.69
CA VAL A 33 13.07 -16.93 -1.83
C VAL A 33 13.05 -17.45 -3.28
N PHE A 34 13.13 -16.55 -4.26
CA PHE A 34 13.16 -16.91 -5.68
C PHE A 34 14.47 -17.58 -6.14
N SER A 35 15.54 -17.47 -5.36
CA SER A 35 16.84 -18.07 -5.70
C SER A 35 16.75 -19.60 -5.88
N ILE A 36 15.85 -20.28 -5.15
CA ILE A 36 15.61 -21.72 -5.28
C ILE A 36 15.12 -22.05 -6.69
N LEU A 37 14.22 -21.23 -7.25
CA LEU A 37 13.71 -21.41 -8.60
C LEU A 37 14.80 -21.09 -9.65
N ILE A 38 15.60 -20.05 -9.43
CA ILE A 38 16.73 -19.70 -10.33
C ILE A 38 17.72 -20.86 -10.40
N ILE A 39 18.04 -21.48 -9.25
CA ILE A 39 18.91 -22.65 -9.19
C ILE A 39 18.26 -23.86 -9.87
N ALA A 40 16.98 -24.13 -9.62
CA ALA A 40 16.27 -25.26 -10.22
C ALA A 40 16.23 -25.17 -11.75
N PHE A 41 15.83 -24.02 -12.30
CA PHE A 41 15.79 -23.81 -13.75
C PHE A 41 17.20 -23.71 -14.35
N GLY A 42 18.16 -23.10 -13.66
CA GLY A 42 19.54 -23.03 -14.13
C GLY A 42 20.24 -24.38 -14.18
N LEU A 43 19.94 -25.29 -13.24
CA LEU A 43 20.39 -26.68 -13.30
C LEU A 43 19.64 -27.49 -14.37
N ALA A 44 18.33 -27.26 -14.54
CA ALA A 44 17.56 -27.90 -15.60
C ALA A 44 18.11 -27.54 -17.00
N PHE A 45 18.37 -26.24 -17.24
CA PHE A 45 19.00 -25.78 -18.48
C PHE A 45 20.42 -26.28 -18.63
N PHE A 46 21.20 -26.36 -17.54
CA PHE A 46 22.51 -27.00 -17.59
C PHE A 46 22.40 -28.44 -18.10
N ILE A 47 21.51 -29.28 -17.55
CA ILE A 47 21.36 -30.68 -17.98
C ILE A 47 20.85 -30.79 -19.43
N LEU A 48 19.88 -29.95 -19.81
CA LEU A 48 19.27 -29.97 -21.14
C LEU A 48 20.24 -29.49 -22.23
N LEU A 49 20.97 -28.40 -21.97
CA LEU A 49 21.81 -27.72 -22.96
C LEU A 49 23.30 -28.13 -22.89
N SER A 50 23.79 -28.69 -21.78
CA SER A 50 25.19 -29.19 -21.66
C SER A 50 25.48 -30.31 -22.68
N LYS A 51 24.47 -31.11 -23.05
CA LYS A 51 24.61 -32.18 -24.05
C LYS A 51 24.74 -31.70 -25.50
N ILE A 52 24.50 -30.41 -25.79
CA ILE A 52 24.64 -29.79 -27.12
C ILE A 52 26.06 -29.21 -27.34
N ALA A 53 26.93 -29.22 -26.32
CA ALA A 53 28.20 -28.50 -26.29
C ALA A 53 29.31 -28.97 -27.26
N SER A 54 29.05 -29.85 -28.23
CA SER A 54 30.10 -30.40 -29.08
C SER A 54 30.49 -29.56 -30.31
N ASP A 55 29.77 -28.48 -30.69
CA ASP A 55 30.14 -27.80 -31.95
C ASP A 55 29.80 -26.29 -32.12
N GLN A 56 29.27 -25.58 -31.11
CA GLN A 56 28.85 -24.17 -31.29
C GLN A 56 29.31 -23.22 -30.17
N ALA A 57 30.00 -22.14 -30.53
CA ALA A 57 30.59 -21.14 -29.62
C ALA A 57 29.59 -20.46 -28.66
N ASN A 58 28.31 -20.38 -29.03
CA ASN A 58 27.27 -19.76 -28.20
C ASN A 58 26.82 -20.65 -27.01
N HIS A 59 27.19 -21.93 -26.99
CA HIS A 59 26.83 -22.86 -25.90
C HIS A 59 27.81 -22.84 -24.72
N LEU A 60 28.88 -22.03 -24.77
CA LEU A 60 29.80 -21.85 -23.65
C LEU A 60 29.10 -21.33 -22.39
N SER A 61 27.97 -20.63 -22.54
CA SER A 61 27.15 -20.14 -21.44
C SER A 61 26.55 -21.25 -20.54
N PHE A 62 26.48 -22.49 -21.02
CA PHE A 62 25.93 -23.64 -20.27
C PHE A 62 26.99 -24.73 -20.00
N SER A 63 28.27 -24.43 -20.22
CA SER A 63 29.37 -25.38 -20.00
C SER A 63 29.66 -25.62 -18.51
N ASN A 64 29.53 -24.56 -17.70
CA ASN A 64 29.76 -24.57 -16.27
C ASN A 64 28.47 -24.26 -15.51
N ILE A 65 28.27 -24.90 -14.37
CA ILE A 65 27.14 -24.63 -13.45
C ILE A 65 27.01 -23.12 -13.13
N PRO A 66 28.06 -22.39 -12.70
CA PRO A 66 27.94 -20.96 -12.41
C PRO A 66 27.62 -20.10 -13.66
N MET A 67 28.11 -20.48 -14.83
CA MET A 67 27.79 -19.77 -16.08
C MET A 67 26.33 -19.99 -16.48
N SER A 68 25.81 -21.20 -16.29
CA SER A 68 24.39 -21.52 -16.53
C SER A 68 23.48 -20.71 -15.60
N LEU A 69 23.85 -20.59 -14.33
CA LEU A 69 23.12 -19.76 -13.36
C LEU A 69 23.16 -18.28 -13.76
N MET A 70 24.32 -17.75 -14.14
CA MET A 70 24.45 -16.36 -14.59
C MET A 70 23.63 -16.10 -15.86
N ARG A 71 23.61 -17.05 -16.81
CA ARG A 71 22.79 -16.99 -18.02
C ARG A 71 21.30 -17.02 -17.69
N THR A 72 20.89 -17.86 -16.75
CA THR A 72 19.49 -17.93 -16.27
C THR A 72 19.07 -16.64 -15.57
N PHE A 73 20.00 -15.99 -14.84
CA PHE A 73 19.77 -14.68 -14.23
C PHE A 73 19.62 -13.56 -15.28
N SER A 74 20.44 -13.52 -16.33
CA SER A 74 20.26 -12.59 -17.46
C SER A 74 18.93 -12.85 -18.19
N MET A 75 18.56 -14.12 -18.39
CA MET A 75 17.25 -14.49 -18.96
C MET A 75 16.06 -14.05 -18.09
N MET A 76 16.22 -14.00 -16.75
CA MET A 76 15.20 -13.48 -15.82
C MET A 76 14.95 -11.99 -16.05
N LEU A 77 15.97 -11.22 -16.44
CA LEU A 77 15.85 -9.79 -16.76
C LEU A 77 15.14 -9.53 -18.10
N GLY A 78 14.81 -10.58 -18.85
CA GLY A 78 14.13 -10.49 -20.15
C GLY A 78 15.07 -10.68 -21.35
N GLU A 79 16.37 -10.89 -21.13
CA GLU A 79 17.35 -11.12 -22.19
C GLU A 79 17.35 -12.60 -22.62
N LEU A 80 16.42 -12.97 -23.49
CA LEU A 80 16.30 -14.33 -24.02
C LEU A 80 16.72 -14.38 -25.50
N ASP A 81 17.91 -14.91 -25.78
CA ASP A 81 18.36 -15.19 -27.16
C ASP A 81 17.78 -16.53 -27.65
N PHE A 82 16.52 -16.48 -28.09
CA PHE A 82 15.77 -17.65 -28.54
C PHE A 82 16.38 -18.28 -29.79
N VAL A 83 16.75 -17.43 -30.75
CA VAL A 83 17.21 -17.86 -32.07
C VAL A 83 18.58 -18.54 -31.96
N GLY A 84 19.52 -17.91 -31.25
CA GLY A 84 20.86 -18.45 -31.07
C GLY A 84 20.90 -19.72 -30.23
N THR A 85 20.11 -19.77 -29.15
CA THR A 85 20.22 -20.82 -28.13
C THR A 85 19.31 -22.04 -28.40
N TYR A 86 18.14 -21.85 -29.01
CA TYR A 86 17.14 -22.91 -29.18
C TYR A 86 16.80 -23.22 -30.63
N VAL A 87 16.73 -22.20 -31.51
CA VAL A 87 16.31 -22.39 -32.91
C VAL A 87 17.43 -23.00 -33.77
N ASN A 88 18.65 -22.43 -33.73
CA ASN A 88 19.77 -22.96 -34.52
C ASN A 88 20.09 -24.44 -34.21
N PRO A 89 20.19 -24.87 -32.92
CA PRO A 89 20.47 -26.27 -32.61
C PRO A 89 19.31 -27.22 -32.92
N PHE A 90 18.08 -26.71 -32.99
CA PHE A 90 16.91 -27.48 -33.41
C PHE A 90 16.97 -27.80 -34.91
N TYR A 91 17.25 -26.81 -35.76
CA TYR A 91 17.41 -27.04 -37.21
C TYR A 91 18.67 -27.82 -37.57
N ASN A 92 19.75 -27.68 -36.79
CA ASN A 92 20.98 -28.45 -36.97
C ASN A 92 20.91 -29.87 -36.38
N ASN A 93 19.74 -30.30 -35.86
CA ASN A 93 19.52 -31.63 -35.27
C ASN A 93 20.47 -31.97 -34.09
N GLN A 94 21.02 -30.95 -33.42
CA GLN A 94 21.95 -31.08 -32.29
C GLN A 94 21.20 -31.21 -30.95
N LEU A 95 19.91 -30.85 -30.92
CA LEU A 95 19.06 -30.97 -29.74
C LEU A 95 18.48 -32.40 -29.59
N LYS A 96 19.15 -33.24 -28.81
CA LYS A 96 18.69 -34.63 -28.52
C LYS A 96 17.31 -34.70 -27.84
N LEU A 97 16.92 -33.65 -27.11
CA LEU A 97 15.68 -33.55 -26.33
C LEU A 97 14.90 -32.28 -26.73
N ALA A 98 14.49 -32.17 -27.99
CA ALA A 98 13.75 -31.01 -28.51
C ALA A 98 12.48 -30.70 -27.71
N ILE A 99 11.57 -31.67 -27.57
CA ILE A 99 10.26 -31.47 -26.95
C ILE A 99 10.37 -31.04 -25.47
N PRO A 100 11.13 -31.74 -24.61
CA PRO A 100 11.28 -31.32 -23.21
C PRO A 100 11.94 -29.95 -23.05
N SER A 101 12.88 -29.59 -23.94
CA SER A 101 13.57 -28.31 -23.90
C SER A 101 12.60 -27.15 -24.18
N PHE A 102 11.74 -27.28 -25.20
CA PHE A 102 10.72 -26.27 -25.49
C PHE A 102 9.66 -26.16 -24.39
N VAL A 103 9.24 -27.28 -23.79
CA VAL A 103 8.28 -27.26 -22.66
C VAL A 103 8.86 -26.55 -21.45
N ILE A 104 10.09 -26.89 -21.04
CA ILE A 104 10.76 -26.27 -19.89
C ILE A 104 11.06 -24.79 -20.16
N LEU A 105 11.43 -24.43 -21.40
CA LEU A 105 11.60 -23.05 -21.83
C LEU A 105 10.29 -22.25 -21.76
N SER A 106 9.18 -22.81 -22.25
CA SER A 106 7.87 -22.16 -22.18
C SER A 106 7.42 -21.96 -20.74
N LEU A 107 7.62 -22.96 -19.88
CA LEU A 107 7.34 -22.88 -18.46
C LEU A 107 8.17 -21.78 -17.79
N PHE A 108 9.48 -21.73 -18.09
CA PHE A 108 10.39 -20.70 -17.60
C PHE A 108 9.95 -19.29 -18.04
N MET A 109 9.54 -19.08 -19.30
CA MET A 109 9.09 -17.77 -19.79
C MET A 109 7.87 -17.22 -19.04
N ILE A 110 6.96 -18.11 -18.59
CA ILE A 110 5.78 -17.70 -17.82
C ILE A 110 6.16 -17.44 -16.35
N LEU A 111 6.93 -18.34 -15.74
CA LEU A 111 7.23 -18.28 -14.30
C LEU A 111 8.29 -17.23 -13.94
N MET A 112 9.32 -17.05 -14.75
CA MET A 112 10.45 -16.20 -14.41
C MET A 112 10.23 -14.77 -14.95
N PRO A 113 10.35 -14.46 -16.24
CA PRO A 113 10.19 -13.07 -16.70
C PRO A 113 8.81 -12.45 -16.41
N ILE A 114 7.71 -13.21 -16.53
CA ILE A 114 6.36 -12.64 -16.39
C ILE A 114 5.92 -12.59 -14.93
N LEU A 115 5.88 -13.74 -14.24
CA LEU A 115 5.38 -13.80 -12.86
C LEU A 115 6.34 -13.10 -11.88
N LEU A 116 7.66 -13.35 -11.98
CA LEU A 116 8.63 -12.76 -11.06
C LEU A 116 8.70 -11.24 -11.21
N MET A 117 8.77 -10.70 -12.43
CA MET A 117 8.80 -9.24 -12.62
C MET A 117 7.51 -8.59 -12.12
N ASN A 118 6.35 -9.17 -12.41
CA ASN A 118 5.07 -8.64 -11.93
C ASN A 118 4.97 -8.67 -10.41
N LEU A 119 5.51 -9.71 -9.77
CA LEU A 119 5.54 -9.79 -8.31
C LEU A 119 6.55 -8.81 -7.70
N LEU A 120 7.76 -8.67 -8.25
CA LEU A 120 8.74 -7.70 -7.76
C LEU A 120 8.22 -6.27 -7.87
N ILE A 121 7.59 -5.94 -9.01
CA ILE A 121 6.94 -4.63 -9.20
C ILE A 121 5.75 -4.48 -8.24
N GLY A 122 4.90 -5.50 -8.12
CA GLY A 122 3.73 -5.46 -7.23
C GLY A 122 4.10 -5.28 -5.76
N LEU A 123 5.17 -5.95 -5.30
CA LEU A 123 5.70 -5.79 -3.94
C LEU A 123 6.37 -4.44 -3.76
N ALA A 124 7.15 -3.96 -4.74
CA ALA A 124 7.75 -2.63 -4.68
C ALA A 124 6.68 -1.53 -4.62
N VAL A 125 5.58 -1.67 -5.36
CA VAL A 125 4.46 -0.71 -5.35
C VAL A 125 3.63 -0.81 -4.06
N GLY A 126 3.48 -2.00 -3.47
CA GLY A 126 2.84 -2.15 -2.15
C GLY A 126 3.70 -1.59 -1.01
N ASP A 127 5.01 -1.86 -1.06
CA ASP A 127 5.97 -1.42 -0.06
C ASP A 127 6.17 0.09 -0.10
N ILE A 128 6.24 0.71 -1.29
CA ILE A 128 6.51 2.15 -1.41
C ILE A 128 5.43 3.01 -0.74
N GLU A 129 4.17 2.58 -0.74
CA GLU A 129 3.09 3.34 -0.11
C GLU A 129 3.21 3.33 1.43
N SER A 130 3.48 2.16 2.02
CA SER A 130 3.67 2.04 3.47
C SER A 130 4.97 2.70 3.96
N VAL A 131 6.04 2.57 3.16
CA VAL A 131 7.34 3.21 3.42
C VAL A 131 7.22 4.72 3.29
N ARG A 132 6.46 5.23 2.31
CA ARG A 132 6.22 6.67 2.13
C ARG A 132 5.60 7.31 3.38
N ARG A 133 4.53 6.71 3.92
CA ARG A 133 3.86 7.23 5.14
C ARG A 133 4.80 7.26 6.34
N ASN A 134 5.60 6.20 6.52
CA ASN A 134 6.56 6.10 7.62
C ASN A 134 7.79 7.02 7.43
N ALA A 135 8.19 7.29 6.19
CA ALA A 135 9.38 8.07 5.88
C ALA A 135 9.26 9.53 6.34
N GLN A 136 8.06 10.12 6.33
CA GLN A 136 7.85 11.49 6.80
C GLN A 136 8.13 11.62 8.31
N LEU A 137 7.58 10.71 9.11
CA LEU A 137 7.84 10.63 10.55
C LEU A 137 9.32 10.33 10.81
N LYS A 138 9.90 9.38 10.07
CA LYS A 138 11.32 9.02 10.18
C LYS A 138 12.24 10.20 9.85
N ARG A 139 11.87 11.06 8.90
CA ARG A 139 12.60 12.30 8.59
C ARG A 139 12.57 13.28 9.76
N LEU A 140 11.40 13.55 10.33
CA LEU A 140 11.27 14.43 11.49
C LEU A 140 12.05 13.89 12.69
N ALA A 141 11.92 12.59 12.98
CA ALA A 141 12.67 11.93 14.03
C ALA A 141 14.19 12.03 13.81
N MET A 142 14.68 11.80 12.58
CA MET A 142 16.10 11.92 12.28
C MET A 142 16.62 13.35 12.40
N GLN A 143 15.83 14.36 12.01
CA GLN A 143 16.18 15.77 12.24
C GLN A 143 16.29 16.09 13.72
N VAL A 144 15.34 15.63 14.54
CA VAL A 144 15.36 15.81 15.98
C VAL A 144 16.58 15.13 16.59
N VAL A 145 16.83 13.86 16.26
CA VAL A 145 18.00 13.11 16.75
C VAL A 145 19.30 13.81 16.38
N LEU A 146 19.43 14.25 15.13
CA LEU A 146 20.63 14.97 14.67
C LEU A 146 20.80 16.29 15.44
N HIS A 147 19.73 17.05 15.63
CA HIS A 147 19.76 18.29 16.42
C HIS A 147 20.16 18.03 17.87
N THR A 148 19.58 17.03 18.52
CA THR A 148 19.90 16.66 19.91
C THR A 148 21.32 16.13 20.05
N GLU A 149 21.83 15.34 19.11
CA GLU A 149 23.21 14.88 19.12
C GLU A 149 24.21 16.03 18.91
N LEU A 150 23.88 16.96 18.02
CA LEU A 150 24.71 18.11 17.72
C LEU A 150 24.74 19.08 18.92
N GLU A 151 23.58 19.31 19.54
CA GLU A 151 23.44 20.08 20.77
C GLU A 151 24.25 19.47 21.93
N ARG A 152 24.18 18.14 22.12
CA ARG A 152 24.95 17.42 23.13
C ARG A 152 26.46 17.52 22.92
N LYS A 153 26.92 17.64 21.67
CA LYS A 153 28.36 17.72 21.33
C LYS A 153 28.89 19.15 21.25
N LEU A 154 28.03 20.18 21.27
CA LEU A 154 28.43 21.57 21.18
C LEU A 154 28.85 22.12 22.57
N PRO A 155 29.90 22.96 22.66
CA PRO A 155 30.26 23.61 23.92
C PRO A 155 29.17 24.59 24.36
N GLN A 156 28.83 24.58 25.66
CA GLN A 156 27.71 25.38 26.22
C GLN A 156 27.77 26.88 25.87
N MET A 157 28.97 27.46 25.76
CA MET A 157 29.17 28.86 25.37
C MET A 157 28.60 29.22 23.97
N TRP A 158 28.56 28.27 23.05
CA TRP A 158 28.01 28.49 21.70
C TRP A 158 26.50 28.29 21.68
N LEU A 159 26.01 27.36 22.50
CA LEU A 159 24.59 27.04 22.59
C LEU A 159 23.81 28.23 23.16
N GLU A 160 24.28 28.78 24.27
CA GLU A 160 23.66 29.93 24.96
C GLU A 160 23.65 31.21 24.11
N LYS A 161 24.63 31.35 23.21
CA LYS A 161 24.74 32.50 22.31
C LYS A 161 23.87 32.39 21.05
N VAL A 162 23.52 31.16 20.66
CA VAL A 162 22.76 30.85 19.44
C VAL A 162 21.30 30.56 19.75
N ASP A 163 20.99 30.08 20.95
CA ASP A 163 19.63 29.83 21.40
C ASP A 163 18.83 31.13 21.49
N LYS A 164 17.65 31.12 20.89
CA LYS A 164 16.74 32.26 20.79
C LYS A 164 15.32 31.73 20.92
N MET A 165 14.64 32.09 22.01
CA MET A 165 13.30 31.58 22.31
C MET A 165 12.20 32.14 21.38
N GLU A 166 12.44 33.29 20.73
CA GLU A 166 11.45 33.92 19.86
C GLU A 166 12.06 34.28 18.49
N LEU A 167 11.40 33.81 17.43
CA LEU A 167 11.72 34.13 16.04
C LEU A 167 10.56 34.92 15.44
N ILE A 168 10.77 36.22 15.19
CA ILE A 168 9.78 37.06 14.51
C ILE A 168 10.03 36.98 12.99
N GLU A 169 9.11 36.34 12.27
CA GLU A 169 9.17 36.20 10.82
C GLU A 169 8.32 37.29 10.13
N TYR A 170 8.94 38.05 9.22
CA TYR A 170 8.26 39.11 8.46
C TYR A 170 8.01 38.63 7.02
N PRO A 171 6.78 38.21 6.66
CA PRO A 171 6.50 37.51 5.41
C PRO A 171 6.78 38.34 4.15
N ASN A 172 6.69 39.67 4.23
CA ASN A 172 6.86 40.56 3.07
C ASN A 172 8.24 41.25 2.98
N HIS A 173 9.21 40.85 3.82
CA HIS A 173 10.53 41.49 3.84
C HIS A 173 11.65 40.48 3.59
N THR A 174 11.83 40.07 2.32
CA THR A 174 12.99 39.28 1.91
C THR A 174 14.25 40.12 2.01
N LYS A 175 15.11 39.87 3.01
CA LYS A 175 16.40 40.56 3.11
C LYS A 175 17.38 40.05 2.05
N CYS A 176 17.98 41.03 1.38
CA CYS A 176 19.28 41.05 0.70
C CYS A 176 19.36 40.69 -0.80
N LYS A 177 19.81 41.71 -1.54
CA LYS A 177 20.20 41.80 -2.95
C LYS A 177 21.48 40.99 -3.26
N LEU A 178 21.46 39.67 -3.06
CA LEU A 178 22.48 38.75 -3.59
C LEU A 178 21.82 37.76 -4.58
N GLY A 179 20.96 38.32 -5.44
CA GLY A 179 19.69 37.71 -5.81
C GLY A 179 19.59 36.94 -7.12
N PHE A 180 20.69 36.71 -7.86
CA PHE A 180 20.60 35.92 -9.11
C PHE A 180 21.33 34.59 -9.02
N LEU A 181 22.64 34.57 -8.75
CA LEU A 181 23.40 33.30 -8.67
C LEU A 181 22.98 32.44 -7.48
N ASP A 182 22.77 33.02 -6.30
CA ASP A 182 22.27 32.28 -5.12
C ASP A 182 20.81 31.83 -5.33
N SER A 183 20.04 32.59 -6.13
CA SER A 183 18.65 32.25 -6.45
C SER A 183 18.56 31.15 -7.51
N VAL A 184 19.45 31.14 -8.50
CA VAL A 184 19.55 30.08 -9.52
C VAL A 184 20.13 28.79 -8.91
N LEU A 185 21.17 28.89 -8.08
CA LEU A 185 21.71 27.75 -7.32
C LEU A 185 20.66 27.20 -6.34
N ARG A 186 19.95 28.07 -5.59
CA ARG A 186 18.80 27.62 -4.79
C ARG A 186 17.73 26.98 -5.66
N LYS A 187 17.35 27.56 -6.80
CA LYS A 187 16.27 26.98 -7.62
C LYS A 187 16.67 25.61 -8.19
N TRP A 188 17.93 25.42 -8.55
CA TRP A 188 18.44 24.17 -9.10
C TRP A 188 18.70 23.09 -8.03
N PHE A 189 19.17 23.45 -6.83
CA PHE A 189 19.43 22.49 -5.75
C PHE A 189 18.25 22.30 -4.78
N TYR A 190 17.32 23.25 -4.70
CA TYR A 190 16.23 23.25 -3.72
C TYR A 190 14.87 22.86 -4.33
N ASN A 191 14.71 22.92 -5.67
CA ASN A 191 13.41 22.87 -6.34
C ASN A 191 13.14 21.87 -7.49
N PRO A 192 13.98 20.87 -7.85
CA PRO A 192 13.57 19.88 -8.86
C PRO A 192 12.46 18.90 -8.44
N PHE A 193 12.11 18.82 -7.15
CA PHE A 193 11.18 17.79 -6.61
C PHE A 193 10.17 18.33 -5.57
N SER A 194 9.91 19.64 -5.57
CA SER A 194 8.99 20.26 -4.58
C SER A 194 7.50 20.09 -4.90
N GLU A 195 7.14 19.91 -6.18
CA GLU A 195 5.72 19.75 -6.56
C GLU A 195 5.16 18.39 -6.12
N ASP A 196 5.92 17.30 -6.25
CA ASP A 196 5.46 15.97 -5.79
C ASP A 196 5.39 15.87 -4.25
N SER A 197 6.30 16.53 -3.53
CA SER A 197 6.32 16.47 -2.06
C SER A 197 5.30 17.37 -1.38
N ALA A 198 4.87 18.47 -2.01
CA ALA A 198 3.75 19.28 -1.53
C ALA A 198 2.40 18.58 -1.76
N MET A 199 2.26 17.88 -2.89
CA MET A 199 1.10 17.03 -3.17
C MET A 199 1.02 15.85 -2.20
N ASP A 200 2.15 15.17 -1.91
CA ASP A 200 2.20 14.05 -0.97
C ASP A 200 1.91 14.45 0.49
N MET A 201 2.39 15.61 0.95
CA MET A 201 2.07 16.09 2.29
C MET A 201 0.59 16.48 2.42
N ALA A 202 -0.02 16.96 1.33
CA ALA A 202 -1.45 17.26 1.30
C ALA A 202 -2.29 15.97 1.35
N LEU A 203 -1.87 14.88 0.70
CA LEU A 203 -2.59 13.61 0.74
C LEU A 203 -2.61 12.98 2.14
N ASP A 204 -1.45 12.89 2.82
CA ASP A 204 -1.38 12.35 4.19
C ASP A 204 -2.18 13.20 5.20
N THR A 205 -2.20 14.52 5.03
CA THR A 205 -3.01 15.43 5.89
C THR A 205 -4.52 15.14 5.74
N ASN A 206 -4.97 14.75 4.56
CA ASN A 206 -6.37 14.41 4.31
C ASN A 206 -6.75 13.07 4.96
N ASP A 207 -5.89 12.07 4.92
CA ASP A 207 -6.15 10.76 5.55
C ASP A 207 -6.26 10.89 7.08
N ASP A 208 -5.33 11.59 7.73
CA ASP A 208 -5.40 11.88 9.16
C ASP A 208 -6.65 12.71 9.52
N PHE A 209 -7.01 13.68 8.68
CA PHE A 209 -8.23 14.47 8.87
C PHE A 209 -9.49 13.60 8.81
N ILE A 210 -9.58 12.68 7.85
CA ILE A 210 -10.69 11.74 7.71
C ILE A 210 -10.78 10.83 8.95
N ASP A 211 -9.66 10.29 9.44
CA ASP A 211 -9.64 9.44 10.63
C ASP A 211 -10.11 10.18 11.88
N THR A 212 -9.70 11.43 12.07
CA THR A 212 -10.16 12.24 13.21
C THR A 212 -11.67 12.53 13.12
N GLU A 213 -12.20 12.78 11.92
CA GLU A 213 -13.61 13.06 11.72
C GLU A 213 -14.47 11.80 11.90
N ILE A 214 -14.00 10.64 11.43
CA ILE A 214 -14.60 9.32 11.71
C ILE A 214 -14.63 9.06 13.22
N ALA A 215 -13.54 9.34 13.93
CA ALA A 215 -13.48 9.17 15.38
C ALA A 215 -14.49 10.07 16.11
N LYS A 216 -14.65 11.32 15.68
CA LYS A 216 -15.67 12.23 16.22
C LYS A 216 -17.08 11.74 15.94
N GLN A 217 -17.37 11.29 14.72
CA GLN A 217 -18.68 10.73 14.36
C GLN A 217 -19.00 9.49 15.19
N LYS A 218 -18.02 8.59 15.40
CA LYS A 218 -18.18 7.41 16.25
C LYS A 218 -18.51 7.77 17.70
N ARG A 219 -17.88 8.82 18.25
CA ARG A 219 -18.20 9.32 19.60
C ARG A 219 -19.64 9.84 19.67
N LYS A 220 -20.06 10.65 18.70
CA LYS A 220 -21.43 11.17 18.60
C LYS A 220 -22.47 10.04 18.49
N LEU A 221 -22.20 9.03 17.66
CA LEU A 221 -23.11 7.89 17.49
C LEU A 221 -23.24 7.07 18.78
N LYS A 222 -22.13 6.89 19.51
CA LYS A 222 -22.12 6.19 20.81
C LYS A 222 -22.95 6.94 21.85
N GLU A 223 -22.89 8.27 21.86
CA GLU A 223 -23.69 9.12 22.75
C GLU A 223 -25.18 9.05 22.40
N ILE A 224 -25.54 9.16 21.12
CA ILE A 224 -26.92 9.01 20.64
C ILE A 224 -27.48 7.63 21.01
N SER A 225 -26.68 6.57 20.81
CA SER A 225 -27.08 5.21 21.19
C SER A 225 -27.37 5.10 22.69
N ARG A 226 -26.55 5.72 23.54
CA ARG A 226 -26.76 5.72 24.99
C ARG A 226 -28.03 6.47 25.38
N VAL A 227 -28.31 7.60 24.76
CA VAL A 227 -29.54 8.37 25.00
C VAL A 227 -30.77 7.59 24.54
N LEU A 228 -30.70 6.90 23.39
CA LEU A 228 -31.78 6.08 22.87
C LEU A 228 -32.11 4.91 23.82
N GLU A 229 -31.08 4.26 24.38
CA GLU A 229 -31.24 3.19 25.38
C GLU A 229 -31.96 3.71 26.64
N GLN A 230 -31.58 4.89 27.13
CA GLN A 230 -32.21 5.53 28.28
C GLN A 230 -33.67 5.91 27.99
N GLN A 231 -33.96 6.45 26.80
CA GLN A 231 -35.33 6.74 26.39
C GLN A 231 -36.18 5.48 26.27
N HIS A 232 -35.61 4.38 25.76
CA HIS A 232 -36.30 3.09 25.68
C HIS A 232 -36.63 2.53 27.08
N GLN A 233 -35.70 2.64 28.03
CA GLN A 233 -35.94 2.28 29.43
C GLN A 233 -37.04 3.14 30.07
N LEU A 234 -36.99 4.46 29.86
CA LEU A 234 -38.02 5.38 30.37
C LEU A 234 -39.40 5.04 29.80
N LEU A 235 -39.50 4.76 28.50
CA LEU A 235 -40.74 4.34 27.85
C LEU A 235 -41.30 3.04 28.46
N ARG A 236 -40.44 2.05 28.74
CA ARG A 236 -40.85 0.82 29.45
C ARG A 236 -41.39 1.12 30.85
N LEU A 237 -40.71 1.99 31.59
CA LEU A 237 -41.16 2.41 32.92
C LEU A 237 -42.50 3.14 32.86
N ILE A 238 -42.71 4.02 31.86
CA ILE A 238 -43.99 4.71 31.67
C ILE A 238 -45.11 3.71 31.36
N VAL A 239 -44.89 2.73 30.47
CA VAL A 239 -45.90 1.69 30.17
C VAL A 239 -46.20 0.85 31.41
N GLN A 240 -45.20 0.57 32.25
CA GLN A 240 -45.40 -0.17 33.50
C GLN A 240 -46.15 0.63 34.57
N LYS A 241 -45.95 1.97 34.61
CA LYS A 241 -46.59 2.90 35.57
C LYS A 241 -47.93 3.44 35.08
N MET A 242 -48.14 3.49 33.76
CA MET A 242 -49.46 3.62 33.18
C MET A 242 -50.18 2.34 33.55
N GLU A 243 -51.00 2.41 34.58
CA GLU A 243 -52.06 1.44 34.82
C GLU A 243 -53.03 1.50 33.65
N ILE A 244 -52.62 0.99 32.48
CA ILE A 244 -53.55 0.62 31.44
C ILE A 244 -54.34 -0.51 32.06
N LYS A 245 -55.45 -0.15 32.71
CA LYS A 245 -56.58 -1.04 32.84
C LYS A 245 -56.86 -1.46 31.41
N THR A 246 -56.49 -2.68 31.06
CA THR A 246 -57.05 -3.31 29.88
C THR A 246 -58.54 -3.34 30.15
N GLU A 247 -59.28 -2.38 29.59
CA GLU A 247 -60.74 -2.36 29.44
C GLU A 247 -61.22 -3.52 28.53
N ALA A 248 -60.44 -4.59 28.49
CA ALA A 248 -60.62 -5.82 27.75
C ALA A 248 -60.75 -7.03 28.71
N ASP A 249 -60.74 -6.83 30.04
CA ASP A 249 -61.00 -7.88 31.03
C ASP A 249 -62.42 -7.79 31.63
N ASP A 250 -63.19 -6.74 31.33
CA ASP A 250 -64.57 -6.53 31.80
C ASP A 250 -65.64 -6.99 30.78
N VAL A 251 -65.24 -7.56 29.64
CA VAL A 251 -66.14 -8.04 28.58
C VAL A 251 -65.61 -9.32 27.95
N ASP A 252 -65.61 -10.42 28.70
CA ASP A 252 -65.61 -11.76 28.08
C ASP A 252 -66.34 -12.80 28.94
N GLU A 253 -67.64 -12.56 29.19
CA GLU A 253 -68.55 -13.68 29.48
C GLU A 253 -68.87 -14.43 28.18
N GLY A 254 -68.05 -15.46 27.93
CA GLY A 254 -68.48 -16.69 27.30
C GLY A 254 -68.07 -16.90 25.84
N VAL A 255 -67.06 -17.74 25.60
CA VAL A 255 -67.19 -19.09 24.98
C VAL A 255 -65.99 -19.97 25.39
N SER A 256 -66.20 -21.28 25.51
CA SER A 256 -65.31 -22.32 26.08
C SER A 256 -63.94 -22.56 25.39
N PRO A 257 -62.90 -23.01 26.14
CA PRO A 257 -61.53 -23.21 25.65
C PRO A 257 -61.35 -24.58 24.96
N SER A 258 -61.87 -24.78 23.74
CA SER A 258 -61.72 -26.07 23.04
C SER A 258 -61.27 -26.01 21.58
N GLU A 259 -60.86 -24.85 21.06
CA GLU A 259 -60.31 -24.76 19.68
C GLU A 259 -58.88 -24.21 19.61
N LEU A 260 -58.07 -24.41 20.65
CA LEU A 260 -56.62 -24.27 20.53
C LEU A 260 -55.98 -25.59 20.12
N ARG A 261 -55.75 -25.77 18.81
CA ARG A 261 -54.60 -26.55 18.34
C ARG A 261 -53.82 -25.74 17.28
N PRO A 262 -52.49 -25.76 17.31
CA PRO A 262 -51.66 -24.77 16.63
C PRO A 262 -51.28 -25.24 15.23
N LEU A 263 -51.32 -24.34 14.25
CA LEU A 263 -50.62 -24.51 12.98
C LEU A 263 -49.71 -23.31 12.74
N SER A 264 -48.46 -23.53 13.15
CA SER A 264 -47.27 -22.91 12.62
C SER A 264 -47.23 -23.00 11.09
N ALA A 265 -47.27 -21.86 10.40
CA ALA A 265 -46.57 -21.64 9.13
C ALA A 265 -46.79 -20.19 8.65
N TYR A 266 -45.73 -19.61 8.08
CA TYR A 266 -45.70 -18.36 7.30
C TYR A 266 -45.57 -17.01 8.06
N SER A 267 -44.38 -16.76 8.61
CA SER A 267 -43.89 -15.41 8.84
C SER A 267 -43.16 -14.86 7.60
N THR A 268 -43.88 -14.26 6.66
CA THR A 268 -43.30 -13.29 5.71
C THR A 268 -43.42 -11.89 6.32
N GLY A 269 -42.45 -11.53 7.16
CA GLY A 269 -42.33 -10.20 7.76
C GLY A 269 -41.45 -9.28 6.92
N THR A 270 -42.01 -8.60 5.94
CA THR A 270 -41.38 -7.43 5.31
C THR A 270 -41.35 -6.27 6.31
N SER A 271 -40.14 -5.84 6.69
CA SER A 271 -39.89 -4.73 7.61
C SER A 271 -40.40 -3.41 7.03
N ARG A 272 -41.34 -2.79 7.75
CA ARG A 272 -42.12 -1.61 7.34
C ARG A 272 -41.40 -0.27 7.58
N TRP A 273 -40.07 -0.25 7.53
CA TRP A 273 -39.25 0.92 7.83
C TRP A 273 -38.22 1.19 6.73
N THR A 274 -38.64 1.81 5.63
CA THR A 274 -37.72 2.45 4.68
C THR A 274 -38.28 3.81 4.26
N SER A 275 -37.54 4.88 4.55
CA SER A 275 -37.97 6.25 4.23
C SER A 275 -38.00 6.48 2.71
N PRO A 276 -38.93 7.30 2.18
CA PRO A 276 -39.08 7.55 0.74
C PRO A 276 -37.83 8.13 0.06
N ARG A 277 -36.92 8.75 0.82
CA ARG A 277 -35.68 9.34 0.29
C ARG A 277 -34.63 8.30 -0.11
N ILE A 278 -34.63 7.13 0.52
CA ILE A 278 -33.64 6.06 0.23
C ILE A 278 -33.98 5.36 -1.09
N ARG A 279 -35.27 5.22 -1.43
CA ARG A 279 -35.72 4.63 -2.71
C ARG A 279 -35.25 5.40 -3.93
N LYS A 280 -35.21 6.74 -3.89
CA LYS A 280 -34.77 7.54 -5.05
C LYS A 280 -33.26 7.41 -5.31
N LYS A 281 -32.44 7.25 -4.27
CA LYS A 281 -30.98 7.03 -4.44
C LYS A 281 -30.65 5.62 -4.92
N LEU A 282 -31.37 4.60 -4.47
CA LEU A 282 -31.17 3.22 -4.94
C LEU A 282 -31.70 3.00 -6.37
N ALA A 283 -32.81 3.63 -6.75
CA ALA A 283 -33.33 3.57 -8.12
C ALA A 283 -32.39 4.24 -9.13
N ALA A 284 -31.76 5.36 -8.78
CA ALA A 284 -30.77 6.02 -9.63
C ALA A 284 -29.46 5.21 -9.75
N ALA A 285 -29.06 4.50 -8.69
CA ALA A 285 -27.89 3.62 -8.73
C ALA A 285 -28.14 2.36 -9.58
N LEU A 286 -29.36 1.80 -9.54
CA LEU A 286 -29.73 0.63 -10.33
C LEU A 286 -29.98 0.95 -11.81
N SER A 287 -30.44 2.15 -12.16
CA SER A 287 -30.62 2.54 -13.57
C SER A 287 -29.31 2.79 -14.30
N PHE A 288 -28.22 3.12 -13.59
CA PHE A 288 -26.90 3.30 -14.21
C PHE A 288 -26.28 1.97 -14.63
N ASN A 289 -26.51 0.90 -13.86
CA ASN A 289 -25.90 -0.41 -14.12
C ASN A 289 -26.62 -1.21 -15.24
N LYS A 290 -27.77 -0.73 -15.73
CA LYS A 290 -28.51 -1.36 -16.84
C LYS A 290 -28.18 -0.74 -18.21
N SER A 291 -27.26 0.22 -18.29
CA SER A 291 -26.85 0.89 -19.54
C SER A 291 -25.43 0.57 -20.01
N MET A 292 -24.71 -0.32 -19.32
CA MET A 292 -23.36 -0.78 -19.70
C MET A 292 -23.26 -2.32 -19.76
N GLY A 293 -24.35 -2.99 -20.15
CA GLY A 293 -24.37 -4.41 -20.50
C GLY A 293 -24.81 -4.57 -21.95
#